data_AF-A0A5S4FU92-F1
#
_entry.id   AF-A0A5S4FU92-F1
#
_cell.length_a   1.000
_cell.length_b   1.000
_cell.length_c   1.000
_cell.angle_alpha   90.00
_cell.angle_beta   90.00
_cell.angle_gamma   90.00
#
_symmetry.space_group_name_H-M   'P 1'
#
loop_
_entity.id
_entity.type
_entity.pdbx_description
1 polymer ?
#
loop_
_entity_poly.entity_id
_entity_poly.type
_entity_poly.pdbx_seq_one_letter_code
_entity_poly.pdbx_strand_id
1 'polypeptide(L)'
;MRALRAEWCLGVTATAFDSRDRRLSLSNKHQLTVAGLVITTGARARRLRGAPEGVHALRTLDDALRLRADLRTGGHLVVIGGGFVGAEVASSARRLGNEVTMVEAERVPLLSRLGAPAATALARMHKDNGVHVITGRTAQRVIGEKQAYTVLLDDGTRLPADIVVAGVGAAPNVEWLDGSGIGCANGVLTDQWGRTDVPGVVAAGDVANHRGRHGRHRIEHWTNARDMPVTAAKALLAELRGQEIATLPKYDPVPYVWSDQYGSHLQLAGHPHPGDRFTVEEGSLDGPFVATYRRDGSISAVLALDNLKPFALLRRRPVSYTHLTL
;
A
#
# COMPACT_ATOMS: atom_id res chain seq x y z
N MET A 1 -12.94 27.07 -15.45
CA MET A 1 -12.92 25.60 -15.69
C MET A 1 -14.30 25.17 -16.16
N ARG A 2 -14.44 24.51 -17.32
CA ARG A 2 -15.72 23.87 -17.68
C ARG A 2 -15.92 22.68 -16.75
N ALA A 3 -17.07 22.60 -16.08
CA ALA A 3 -17.42 21.44 -15.26
C ALA A 3 -17.42 20.17 -16.12
N LEU A 4 -16.95 19.06 -15.55
CA LEU A 4 -17.03 17.74 -16.19
C LEU A 4 -18.51 17.39 -16.39
N ARG A 5 -18.87 16.86 -17.58
CA ARG A 5 -20.18 16.25 -17.81
C ARG A 5 -20.19 14.86 -17.17
N ALA A 6 -20.37 14.82 -15.86
CA ALA A 6 -20.34 13.60 -15.06
C ALA A 6 -21.58 13.51 -14.16
N GLU A 7 -22.11 12.30 -14.02
CA GLU A 7 -23.10 11.94 -13.00
C GLU A 7 -22.39 11.27 -11.82
N TRP A 8 -22.69 11.72 -10.61
CA TRP A 8 -22.04 11.22 -9.39
C TRP A 8 -23.01 10.37 -8.58
N CYS A 9 -22.81 9.05 -8.57
CA CYS A 9 -23.58 8.10 -7.76
C CYS A 9 -22.91 7.88 -6.40
N LEU A 10 -22.85 8.91 -5.56
CA LEU A 10 -22.22 8.83 -4.23
C LEU A 10 -23.05 7.96 -3.27
N GLY A 11 -22.38 7.26 -2.36
CA GLY A 11 -23.04 6.36 -1.40
C GLY A 11 -23.63 5.09 -2.01
N VAL A 12 -23.43 4.85 -3.31
CA VAL A 12 -23.92 3.67 -4.03
C VAL A 12 -22.75 2.77 -4.40
N THR A 13 -22.75 1.55 -3.87
CA THR A 13 -21.74 0.52 -4.17
C THR A 13 -22.11 -0.26 -5.43
N ALA A 14 -21.14 -0.51 -6.31
CA ALA A 14 -21.24 -1.51 -7.36
C ALA A 14 -21.15 -2.92 -6.76
N THR A 15 -22.10 -3.78 -7.06
CA THR A 15 -22.25 -5.10 -6.41
C THR A 15 -22.01 -6.28 -7.35
N ALA A 16 -22.16 -6.09 -8.66
CA ALA A 16 -21.89 -7.12 -9.66
C ALA A 16 -21.65 -6.49 -11.03
N PHE A 17 -20.90 -7.18 -11.89
CA PHE A 17 -20.78 -6.85 -13.31
C PHE A 17 -21.03 -8.08 -14.18
N ASP A 18 -21.96 -7.96 -15.13
CA ASP A 18 -22.17 -8.96 -16.19
C ASP A 18 -21.45 -8.48 -17.45
N SER A 19 -20.41 -9.20 -17.85
CA SER A 19 -19.61 -8.87 -19.04
C SER A 19 -20.32 -9.16 -20.36
N ARG A 20 -21.31 -10.06 -20.39
CA ARG A 20 -22.07 -10.41 -21.60
C ARG A 20 -23.04 -9.30 -21.96
N ASP A 21 -23.79 -8.83 -20.96
CA ASP A 21 -24.79 -7.77 -21.12
C ASP A 21 -24.22 -6.35 -20.86
N ARG A 22 -22.93 -6.26 -20.49
CA ARG A 22 -22.24 -5.04 -20.04
C ARG A 22 -23.01 -4.28 -18.96
N ARG A 23 -23.51 -5.02 -17.99
CA ARG A 23 -24.46 -4.51 -17.00
C ARG A 23 -23.82 -4.44 -15.62
N LEU A 24 -23.75 -3.24 -15.07
CA LEU A 24 -23.31 -2.96 -13.70
C LEU A 24 -24.52 -2.95 -12.77
N SER A 25 -24.52 -3.81 -11.75
CA SER A 25 -25.52 -3.82 -10.70
C SER A 25 -25.07 -2.96 -9.52
N LEU A 26 -26.02 -2.20 -8.95
CA LEU A 26 -25.76 -1.27 -7.87
C LEU A 26 -26.53 -1.67 -6.60
N SER A 27 -26.00 -1.31 -5.44
CA SER A 27 -26.59 -1.59 -4.11
C SER A 27 -27.98 -0.98 -3.90
N ASN A 28 -28.34 0.08 -4.64
CA ASN A 28 -29.68 0.66 -4.65
C ASN A 28 -30.65 -0.06 -5.61
N LYS A 29 -30.29 -1.27 -6.08
CA LYS A 29 -31.03 -2.11 -7.03
C LYS A 29 -31.14 -1.55 -8.45
N HIS A 30 -30.50 -0.41 -8.74
CA HIS A 30 -30.41 0.08 -10.12
C HIS A 30 -29.38 -0.72 -10.92
N GLN A 31 -29.56 -0.73 -12.23
CA GLN A 31 -28.63 -1.34 -13.18
C GLN A 31 -28.24 -0.33 -14.25
N LEU A 32 -26.96 -0.33 -14.63
CA LEU A 32 -26.42 0.53 -15.67
C LEU A 32 -25.83 -0.34 -16.78
N THR A 33 -26.24 -0.11 -18.02
CA THR A 33 -25.54 -0.66 -19.19
C THR A 33 -24.45 0.30 -19.61
N VAL A 34 -23.21 -0.18 -19.72
CA VAL A 34 -22.05 0.68 -19.98
C VAL A 34 -21.32 0.28 -21.26
N ALA A 35 -20.87 1.28 -22.03
CA ALA A 35 -20.02 1.04 -23.19
C ALA A 35 -18.61 0.59 -22.77
N GLY A 36 -18.12 1.09 -21.63
CA GLY A 36 -16.85 0.70 -21.03
C GLY A 36 -16.88 0.84 -19.51
N LEU A 37 -16.05 0.05 -18.84
CA LEU A 37 -15.93 0.00 -17.39
C LEU A 37 -14.49 0.29 -16.96
N VAL A 38 -14.33 1.20 -16.00
CA VAL A 38 -13.05 1.49 -15.35
C VAL A 38 -13.15 1.07 -13.89
N ILE A 39 -12.37 0.06 -13.50
CA ILE A 39 -12.35 -0.49 -12.15
C ILE A 39 -11.27 0.22 -11.32
N THR A 40 -11.69 1.07 -10.39
CA THR A 40 -10.81 1.85 -9.48
C THR A 40 -11.21 1.68 -8.02
N THR A 41 -11.71 0.50 -7.65
CA THR A 41 -12.23 0.19 -6.30
C THR A 41 -11.16 0.11 -5.21
N GLY A 42 -9.89 0.27 -5.58
CA GLY A 42 -8.74 0.32 -4.66
C GLY A 42 -8.60 -0.94 -3.80
N ALA A 43 -8.16 -0.72 -2.55
CA ALA A 43 -7.97 -1.75 -1.55
C ALA A 43 -8.55 -1.32 -0.19
N ARG A 44 -8.84 -2.30 0.65
CA ARG A 44 -9.23 -2.14 2.06
C ARG A 44 -8.11 -2.63 2.98
N ALA A 45 -8.02 -2.09 4.19
CA ALA A 45 -7.11 -2.61 5.21
C ALA A 45 -7.51 -4.05 5.59
N ARG A 46 -6.53 -4.94 5.75
CA ARG A 46 -6.76 -6.27 6.29
C ARG A 46 -7.13 -6.15 7.76
N ARG A 47 -8.15 -6.91 8.18
CA ARG A 47 -8.54 -7.03 9.58
C ARG A 47 -7.97 -8.31 10.18
N LEU A 48 -7.65 -8.27 11.46
CA LEU A 48 -7.31 -9.46 12.24
C LEU A 48 -8.56 -10.33 12.37
N ARG A 49 -8.42 -11.63 12.11
CA ARG A 49 -9.53 -12.58 12.19
C ARG A 49 -10.01 -12.67 13.65
N GLY A 50 -11.32 -12.54 13.86
CA GLY A 50 -11.91 -12.62 15.20
C GLY A 50 -11.55 -11.47 16.15
N ALA A 51 -11.02 -10.36 15.63
CA ALA A 51 -10.77 -9.18 16.45
C ALA A 51 -12.09 -8.62 17.03
N PRO A 52 -12.10 -8.22 18.31
CA PRO A 52 -13.26 -7.59 18.92
C PRO A 52 -13.56 -6.23 18.28
N GLU A 53 -14.77 -5.72 18.51
CA GLU A 53 -15.14 -4.36 18.13
C GLU A 53 -14.18 -3.34 18.76
N GLY A 54 -13.90 -2.24 18.05
CA GLY A 54 -13.01 -1.18 18.50
C GLY A 54 -11.52 -1.41 18.20
N VAL A 55 -11.12 -2.59 17.73
CA VAL A 55 -9.80 -2.75 17.11
C VAL A 55 -9.76 -1.98 15.80
N HIS A 56 -8.83 -1.02 15.73
CA HIS A 56 -8.70 -0.11 14.61
C HIS A 56 -8.01 -0.77 13.43
N ALA A 57 -8.41 -0.35 12.23
CA ALA A 57 -7.62 -0.47 11.02
C ALA A 57 -7.65 0.91 10.35
N LEU A 58 -6.62 1.29 9.61
CA LEU A 58 -6.51 2.65 9.05
C LEU A 58 -6.49 2.60 7.52
N ARG A 59 -7.57 3.08 6.88
CA ARG A 59 -7.64 3.22 5.42
C ARG A 59 -8.43 4.45 4.97
N THR A 60 -9.54 4.73 5.65
CA THR A 60 -10.48 5.79 5.30
C THR A 60 -10.31 7.02 6.20
N LEU A 61 -10.94 8.14 5.83
CA LEU A 61 -11.03 9.31 6.70
C LEU A 61 -11.73 8.96 8.02
N ASP A 62 -12.81 8.18 7.97
CA ASP A 62 -13.56 7.80 9.16
C ASP A 62 -12.71 6.93 10.11
N ASP A 63 -11.88 6.03 9.57
CA ASP A 63 -10.92 5.29 10.38
C ASP A 63 -9.94 6.23 11.09
N ALA A 64 -9.41 7.23 10.37
CA ALA A 64 -8.47 8.19 10.93
C ALA A 64 -9.12 9.05 12.02
N LEU A 65 -10.37 9.48 11.82
CA LEU A 65 -11.12 10.27 12.79
C LEU A 65 -11.41 9.47 14.06
N ARG A 66 -11.83 8.20 13.93
CA ARG A 66 -12.04 7.29 15.06
C ARG A 66 -10.75 7.04 15.84
N LEU A 67 -9.68 6.63 15.14
CA LEU A 67 -8.38 6.39 15.78
C LEU A 67 -7.86 7.66 16.47
N ARG A 68 -8.00 8.84 15.85
CA ARG A 68 -7.59 10.10 16.46
C ARG A 68 -8.37 10.42 17.74
N ALA A 69 -9.66 10.09 17.80
CA ALA A 69 -10.46 10.33 19.00
C ALA A 69 -9.91 9.51 20.18
N ASP A 70 -9.63 8.23 19.95
CA ASP A 70 -9.09 7.33 20.98
C ASP A 70 -7.65 7.71 21.35
N LEU A 71 -6.77 8.01 20.38
CA LEU A 71 -5.39 8.41 20.69
C LEU A 71 -5.30 9.71 21.51
N ARG A 72 -6.35 10.54 21.53
CA ARG A 72 -6.39 11.77 22.35
C ARG A 72 -6.75 11.52 23.80
N THR A 73 -7.31 10.36 24.14
CA THR A 73 -7.54 10.00 25.55
C THR A 73 -6.23 9.64 26.26
N GLY A 74 -5.19 9.31 25.49
CA GLY A 74 -3.94 8.78 26.02
C GLY A 74 -4.07 7.29 26.36
N GLY A 75 -3.00 6.73 26.93
CA GLY A 75 -2.93 5.32 27.30
C GLY A 75 -1.90 4.54 26.47
N HIS A 76 -2.03 3.22 26.50
CA HIS A 76 -1.14 2.27 25.86
C HIS A 76 -1.73 1.74 24.55
N LEU A 77 -1.08 2.11 23.45
CA LEU A 77 -1.36 1.62 22.11
C LEU A 77 -0.50 0.39 21.78
N VAL A 78 -1.14 -0.68 21.32
CA VAL A 78 -0.47 -1.78 20.61
C VAL A 78 -0.72 -1.66 19.09
N VAL A 79 0.35 -1.48 18.32
CA VAL A 79 0.34 -1.53 16.86
C VAL A 79 0.77 -2.93 16.40
N ILE A 80 -0.09 -3.60 15.65
CA ILE A 80 0.17 -4.93 15.08
C ILE A 80 0.56 -4.76 13.61
N GLY A 81 1.85 -4.95 13.32
CA GLY A 81 2.48 -4.76 12.01
C GLY A 81 3.37 -3.52 11.98
N GLY A 82 4.66 -3.72 11.68
CA GLY A 82 5.70 -2.70 11.51
C GLY A 82 5.95 -2.31 10.05
N GLY A 83 4.90 -2.31 9.23
CA GLY A 83 4.95 -1.70 7.89
C GLY A 83 4.84 -0.16 7.95
N PHE A 84 4.90 0.52 6.79
CA PHE A 84 4.85 1.98 6.73
C PHE A 84 3.66 2.59 7.50
N VAL A 85 2.44 2.06 7.30
CA VAL A 85 1.25 2.56 8.01
C VAL A 85 1.37 2.36 9.53
N GLY A 86 1.85 1.20 9.98
CA GLY A 86 2.05 0.94 11.40
C GLY A 86 3.10 1.87 12.02
N ALA A 87 4.18 2.14 11.28
CA ALA A 87 5.23 3.08 11.68
C ALA A 87 4.71 4.52 11.80
N GLU A 88 3.91 5.00 10.86
CA GLU A 88 3.29 6.32 10.90
C GLU A 88 2.26 6.47 12.03
N VAL A 89 1.47 5.42 12.28
CA VAL A 89 0.55 5.37 13.41
C VAL A 89 1.31 5.43 14.73
N ALA A 90 2.36 4.61 14.91
CA ALA A 90 3.19 4.62 16.10
C ALA A 90 3.82 6.00 16.32
N SER A 91 4.30 6.63 15.26
CA SER A 91 4.85 7.98 15.32
C SER A 91 3.83 9.03 15.75
N SER A 92 2.65 9.02 15.13
CA SER A 92 1.56 9.93 15.45
C SER A 92 1.07 9.75 16.89
N ALA A 93 0.96 8.50 17.36
CA ALA A 93 0.55 8.17 18.71
C ALA A 93 1.55 8.67 19.76
N ARG A 94 2.86 8.50 19.53
CA ARG A 94 3.93 9.05 20.39
C ARG A 94 3.86 10.57 20.45
N ARG A 95 3.64 11.25 19.32
CA ARG A 95 3.45 12.71 19.28
C ARG A 95 2.24 13.18 20.09
N LEU A 96 1.20 12.35 20.18
CA LEU A 96 0.01 12.59 21.00
C LEU A 96 0.16 12.18 22.47
N GLY A 97 1.34 11.67 22.88
CA GLY A 97 1.65 11.32 24.27
C GLY A 97 1.29 9.89 24.69
N ASN A 98 0.91 9.01 23.75
CA ASN A 98 0.57 7.62 24.07
C ASN A 98 1.84 6.80 24.32
N GLU A 99 1.76 5.81 25.22
CA GLU A 99 2.72 4.72 25.26
C GLU A 99 2.47 3.80 24.06
N VAL A 100 3.53 3.31 23.40
CA VAL A 100 3.37 2.52 22.18
C VAL A 100 4.20 1.26 22.23
N THR A 101 3.55 0.13 21.98
CA THR A 101 4.21 -1.13 21.64
C THR A 101 3.91 -1.50 20.20
N MET A 102 4.95 -1.79 19.41
CA MET A 102 4.82 -2.29 18.06
C MET A 102 5.19 -3.77 18.02
N VAL A 103 4.33 -4.59 17.43
CA VAL A 103 4.56 -6.03 17.23
C VAL A 103 4.77 -6.29 15.74
N GLU A 104 5.91 -6.88 15.38
CA GLU A 104 6.27 -7.24 14.01
C GLU A 104 6.64 -8.72 13.89
N ALA A 105 6.14 -9.37 12.85
CA ALA A 105 6.40 -10.78 12.57
C ALA A 105 7.81 -11.02 12.00
N GLU A 106 8.32 -10.08 11.20
CA GLU A 106 9.69 -10.08 10.75
C GLU A 106 10.68 -9.84 11.89
N ARG A 107 11.95 -10.21 11.69
CA ARG A 107 13.00 -10.01 12.70
C ARG A 107 13.28 -8.54 12.98
N VAL A 108 12.96 -7.66 12.02
CA VAL A 108 13.06 -6.19 12.09
C VAL A 108 11.94 -5.62 11.23
N PRO A 109 11.27 -4.51 11.63
CA PRO A 109 10.31 -3.79 10.78
C PRO A 109 10.85 -3.47 9.39
N LEU A 110 10.02 -3.63 8.36
CA LEU A 110 10.33 -3.36 6.95
C LEU A 110 11.48 -4.19 6.35
N LEU A 111 11.87 -5.31 6.97
CA LEU A 111 13.00 -6.12 6.53
C LEU A 111 12.84 -6.63 5.09
N SER A 112 11.69 -7.22 4.73
CA SER A 112 11.44 -7.67 3.35
C SER A 112 11.38 -6.55 2.32
N ARG A 113 11.17 -5.31 2.75
CA ARG A 113 11.03 -4.14 1.86
C ARG A 113 12.33 -3.40 1.64
N LEU A 114 13.19 -3.34 2.67
CA LEU A 114 14.37 -2.47 2.68
C LEU A 114 15.68 -3.24 2.89
N GLY A 115 15.63 -4.52 3.26
CA GLY A 115 16.82 -5.26 3.66
C GLY A 115 17.40 -4.80 5.01
N ALA A 116 18.32 -5.61 5.54
CA ALA A 116 18.74 -5.51 6.95
C ALA A 116 19.37 -4.16 7.36
N PRO A 117 20.29 -3.53 6.60
CA PRO A 117 20.95 -2.30 7.04
C PRO A 117 19.95 -1.15 7.27
N ALA A 118 19.12 -0.87 6.25
CA ALA A 118 18.12 0.19 6.30
C ALA A 118 16.98 -0.12 7.29
N ALA A 119 16.47 -1.36 7.29
CA ALA A 119 15.43 -1.78 8.23
C ALA A 119 15.88 -1.62 9.69
N THR A 120 17.13 -1.98 10.00
CA THR A 120 17.70 -1.84 11.35
C THR A 120 17.79 -0.39 11.78
N ALA A 121 18.20 0.52 10.88
CA ALA A 121 18.25 1.95 11.15
C ALA A 121 16.86 2.51 11.48
N LEU A 122 15.84 2.18 10.69
CA LEU A 122 14.47 2.63 10.94
C LEU A 122 13.87 2.00 12.22
N ALA A 123 14.22 0.76 12.54
CA ALA A 123 13.80 0.14 13.80
C ALA A 123 14.43 0.82 15.03
N ARG A 124 15.66 1.34 14.92
CA ARG A 124 16.28 2.16 15.98
C ARG A 124 15.53 3.47 16.17
N MET A 125 15.16 4.14 15.08
CA MET A 125 14.37 5.38 15.14
C MET A 125 13.08 5.22 15.95
N HIS A 126 12.38 4.08 15.83
CA HIS A 126 11.23 3.78 16.68
C HIS A 126 11.60 3.72 18.17
N LYS A 127 12.68 3.01 18.52
CA LYS A 127 13.15 2.87 19.91
C LYS A 127 13.61 4.20 20.49
N ASP A 128 14.33 5.00 19.72
CA ASP A 128 14.83 6.32 20.13
C ASP A 128 13.67 7.30 20.39
N ASN A 129 12.53 7.09 19.75
CA ASN A 129 11.28 7.83 20.00
C ASN A 129 10.37 7.19 21.06
N GLY A 130 10.90 6.23 21.83
CA GLY A 130 10.23 5.61 22.98
C GLY A 130 9.16 4.58 22.61
N VAL A 131 9.22 3.98 21.41
CA VAL A 131 8.37 2.83 21.06
C VAL A 131 9.03 1.54 21.55
N HIS A 132 8.27 0.71 22.25
CA HIS A 132 8.68 -0.65 22.56
C HIS A 132 8.44 -1.56 21.33
N VAL A 133 9.51 -1.99 20.67
CA VAL A 133 9.41 -2.80 19.44
C VAL A 133 9.67 -4.27 19.76
N ILE A 134 8.66 -5.11 19.58
CA ILE A 134 8.70 -6.58 19.69
C ILE A 134 8.73 -7.15 18.27
N THR A 135 9.79 -7.90 17.94
CA THR A 135 9.99 -8.47 16.60
C THR A 135 10.01 -9.99 16.62
N GLY A 136 9.86 -10.63 15.46
CA GLY A 136 9.81 -12.09 15.36
C GLY A 136 8.60 -12.70 16.08
N ARG A 137 7.49 -11.94 16.20
CA ARG A 137 6.29 -12.33 16.93
C ARG A 137 5.04 -11.96 16.15
N THR A 138 4.05 -12.83 16.20
CA THR A 138 2.75 -12.60 15.57
C THR A 138 1.67 -12.46 16.63
N ALA A 139 0.80 -11.45 16.49
CA ALA A 139 -0.42 -11.37 17.28
C ALA A 139 -1.39 -12.47 16.82
N GLN A 140 -1.63 -13.47 17.69
CA GLN A 140 -2.55 -14.57 17.40
C GLN A 140 -4.01 -14.17 17.61
N ARG A 141 -4.27 -13.39 18.67
CA ARG A 141 -5.62 -13.00 19.07
C ARG A 141 -5.60 -11.70 19.83
N VAL A 142 -6.67 -10.94 19.68
CA VAL A 142 -6.99 -9.80 20.56
C VAL A 142 -8.24 -10.20 21.35
N ILE A 143 -8.21 -10.00 22.66
CA ILE A 143 -9.33 -10.25 23.57
C ILE A 143 -9.66 -8.97 24.35
N GLY A 144 -10.86 -8.93 24.93
CA GLY A 144 -11.36 -7.78 25.67
C GLY A 144 -12.32 -6.94 24.84
N GLU A 145 -12.77 -5.85 25.44
CA GLU A 145 -13.71 -4.90 24.86
C GLU A 145 -13.27 -3.47 25.21
N LYS A 146 -13.65 -2.52 24.36
CA LYS A 146 -13.57 -1.06 24.55
C LYS A 146 -12.57 -0.58 25.60
N GLN A 147 -11.38 -0.23 25.14
CA GLN A 147 -10.32 0.37 25.96
C GLN A 147 -9.71 -0.54 27.05
N ALA A 148 -10.04 -1.82 27.06
CA ALA A 148 -9.41 -2.82 27.91
C ALA A 148 -9.10 -4.09 27.12
N TYR A 149 -8.13 -4.00 26.20
CA TYR A 149 -7.71 -5.11 25.35
C TYR A 149 -6.53 -5.87 25.94
N THR A 150 -6.36 -7.11 25.49
CA THR A 150 -5.11 -7.86 25.60
C THR A 150 -4.77 -8.47 24.26
N VAL A 151 -3.56 -8.20 23.76
CA VAL A 151 -3.01 -8.83 22.56
C VAL A 151 -2.21 -10.06 23.00
N LEU A 152 -2.62 -11.23 22.52
CA LEU A 152 -1.94 -12.50 22.74
C LEU A 152 -0.98 -12.77 21.58
N LEU A 153 0.29 -12.92 21.91
CA LEU A 153 1.33 -13.28 20.94
C LEU A 153 1.45 -14.80 20.78
N ASP A 154 2.18 -15.21 19.77
CA ASP A 154 2.42 -16.61 19.42
C ASP A 154 3.28 -17.41 20.39
N ASP A 155 4.03 -16.74 21.26
CA ASP A 155 4.76 -17.36 22.36
C ASP A 155 4.01 -17.35 23.70
N GLY A 156 2.73 -16.95 23.70
CA GLY A 156 1.90 -16.85 24.89
C GLY A 156 2.04 -15.54 25.66
N THR A 157 2.93 -14.62 25.24
CA THR A 157 3.02 -13.28 25.82
C THR A 157 1.69 -12.55 25.72
N ARG A 158 1.34 -11.81 26.79
CA ARG A 158 0.11 -11.04 26.91
C ARG A 158 0.46 -9.56 27.02
N LEU A 159 0.04 -8.77 26.04
CA LEU A 159 0.24 -7.32 26.05
C LEU A 159 -1.09 -6.65 26.42
N PRO A 160 -1.24 -6.05 27.62
CA PRO A 160 -2.37 -5.17 27.89
C PRO A 160 -2.33 -3.99 26.90
N ALA A 161 -3.50 -3.46 26.54
CA ALA A 161 -3.60 -2.30 25.67
C ALA A 161 -4.94 -1.59 25.85
N ASP A 162 -4.92 -0.26 25.84
CA ASP A 162 -6.14 0.55 25.78
C ASP A 162 -6.57 0.72 24.31
N ILE A 163 -5.61 0.77 23.39
CA ILE A 163 -5.87 0.97 21.97
C ILE A 163 -5.13 -0.11 21.18
N VAL A 164 -5.78 -0.70 20.17
CA VAL A 164 -5.14 -1.65 19.26
C VAL A 164 -5.36 -1.21 17.82
N VAL A 165 -4.29 -1.15 17.04
CA VAL A 165 -4.33 -0.88 15.60
C VAL A 165 -3.74 -2.04 14.83
N ALA A 166 -4.50 -2.59 13.88
CA ALA A 166 -4.04 -3.59 12.93
C ALA A 166 -3.51 -2.93 11.64
N GLY A 167 -2.19 -2.92 11.47
CA GLY A 167 -1.45 -2.47 10.29
C GLY A 167 -0.94 -3.62 9.42
N VAL A 168 -1.70 -4.70 9.28
CA VAL A 168 -1.25 -5.99 8.69
C VAL A 168 -1.43 -6.08 7.17
N GLY A 169 -1.33 -4.95 6.48
CA GLY A 169 -1.43 -4.84 5.02
C GLY A 169 -2.84 -4.63 4.49
N ALA A 170 -2.99 -4.71 3.16
CA ALA A 170 -4.25 -4.42 2.46
C ALA A 170 -4.70 -5.59 1.56
N ALA A 171 -5.98 -5.57 1.20
CA ALA A 171 -6.62 -6.50 0.27
C ALA A 171 -7.34 -5.71 -0.82
N PRO A 172 -7.15 -6.03 -2.11
CA PRO A 172 -7.84 -5.34 -3.19
C PRO A 172 -9.34 -5.66 -3.17
N ASN A 173 -10.17 -4.69 -3.55
CA ASN A 173 -11.63 -4.81 -3.52
C ASN A 173 -12.13 -5.41 -4.84
N VAL A 174 -12.13 -6.73 -4.92
CA VAL A 174 -12.40 -7.51 -6.16
C VAL A 174 -13.61 -8.45 -6.03
N GLU A 175 -14.19 -8.58 -4.83
CA GLU A 175 -15.21 -9.58 -4.53
C GLU A 175 -16.48 -9.40 -5.38
N TRP A 176 -16.82 -8.16 -5.71
CA TRP A 176 -17.97 -7.80 -6.56
C TRP A 176 -17.81 -8.20 -8.04
N LEU A 177 -16.61 -8.66 -8.43
CA LEU A 177 -16.32 -9.15 -9.78
C LEU A 177 -16.50 -10.67 -9.90
N ASP A 178 -16.85 -11.36 -8.82
CA ASP A 178 -17.09 -12.80 -8.88
C ASP A 178 -18.20 -13.12 -9.91
N GLY A 179 -17.98 -14.17 -10.71
CA GLY A 179 -18.86 -14.54 -11.82
C GLY A 179 -18.84 -13.60 -13.05
N SER A 180 -18.12 -12.48 -13.03
CA SER A 180 -18.06 -11.54 -14.18
C SER A 180 -17.23 -12.04 -15.36
N GLY A 181 -16.37 -13.04 -15.14
CA GLY A 181 -15.36 -13.51 -16.10
C GLY A 181 -14.07 -12.68 -16.12
N ILE A 182 -13.97 -11.61 -15.34
CA ILE A 182 -12.76 -10.79 -15.23
C ILE A 182 -11.72 -11.50 -14.34
N GLY A 183 -10.54 -11.78 -14.90
CA GLY A 183 -9.46 -12.43 -14.17
C GLY A 183 -9.00 -11.65 -12.92
N CYS A 184 -9.05 -12.29 -11.75
CA CYS A 184 -8.60 -11.70 -10.48
C CYS A 184 -7.62 -12.63 -9.75
N ALA A 185 -6.46 -12.11 -9.35
CA ALA A 185 -5.50 -12.80 -8.48
C ALA A 185 -4.73 -11.77 -7.65
N ASN A 186 -5.08 -11.62 -6.37
CA ASN A 186 -4.59 -10.51 -5.53
C ASN A 186 -4.70 -9.15 -6.26
N GLY A 187 -5.88 -8.88 -6.86
CA GLY A 187 -6.17 -7.70 -7.68
C GLY A 187 -6.71 -8.09 -9.05
N VAL A 188 -7.28 -7.12 -9.78
CA VAL A 188 -7.74 -7.29 -11.16
C VAL A 188 -6.53 -7.47 -12.06
N LEU A 189 -6.46 -8.57 -12.80
CA LEU A 189 -5.36 -8.83 -13.71
C LEU A 189 -5.43 -7.86 -14.88
N THR A 190 -4.38 -7.04 -15.04
CA THR A 190 -4.28 -6.16 -16.20
C THR A 190 -3.02 -6.42 -17.02
N ASP A 191 -3.07 -5.99 -18.28
CA ASP A 191 -1.87 -5.79 -19.09
C ASP A 191 -1.14 -4.48 -18.72
N GLN A 192 -0.11 -4.16 -19.52
CA GLN A 192 0.73 -2.97 -19.37
C GLN A 192 0.02 -1.64 -19.68
N TRP A 193 -1.22 -1.67 -20.20
CA TRP A 193 -2.06 -0.50 -20.42
C TRP A 193 -3.22 -0.42 -19.43
N GLY A 194 -3.36 -1.38 -18.52
CA GLY A 194 -4.47 -1.45 -17.56
C GLY A 194 -5.70 -2.21 -18.08
N ARG A 195 -5.61 -2.87 -19.24
CA ARG A 195 -6.73 -3.64 -19.82
C ARG A 195 -6.86 -5.00 -19.16
N THR A 196 -8.10 -5.42 -18.94
CA THR A 196 -8.41 -6.77 -18.46
C THR A 196 -8.51 -7.76 -19.63
N ASP A 197 -8.83 -9.02 -19.33
CA ASP A 197 -9.20 -10.04 -20.31
C ASP A 197 -10.60 -9.84 -20.92
N VAL A 198 -11.42 -8.94 -20.36
CA VAL A 198 -12.72 -8.58 -20.89
C VAL A 198 -12.64 -7.28 -21.73
N PRO A 199 -13.05 -7.30 -23.02
CA PRO A 199 -13.06 -6.11 -23.86
C PRO A 199 -13.90 -4.97 -23.28
N GLY A 200 -13.41 -3.73 -23.41
CA GLY A 200 -14.04 -2.54 -22.87
C GLY A 200 -13.93 -2.41 -21.34
N VAL A 201 -13.13 -3.25 -20.67
CA VAL A 201 -12.92 -3.19 -19.22
C VAL A 201 -11.45 -2.98 -18.90
N VAL A 202 -11.17 -1.94 -18.13
CA VAL A 202 -9.83 -1.58 -17.63
C VAL A 202 -9.84 -1.45 -16.12
N ALA A 203 -8.68 -1.60 -15.46
CA ALA A 203 -8.51 -1.35 -14.04
C ALA A 203 -7.27 -0.49 -13.76
N ALA A 204 -7.31 0.28 -12.68
CA ALA A 204 -6.20 1.16 -12.30
C ALA A 204 -6.13 1.41 -10.78
N GLY A 205 -4.94 1.84 -10.31
CA GLY A 205 -4.67 2.11 -8.90
C GLY A 205 -4.48 0.82 -8.09
N ASP A 206 -4.73 0.88 -6.77
CA ASP A 206 -4.43 -0.23 -5.85
C ASP A 206 -5.14 -1.53 -6.21
N VAL A 207 -6.25 -1.52 -6.93
CA VAL A 207 -6.97 -2.75 -7.30
C VAL A 207 -6.27 -3.52 -8.42
N ALA A 208 -5.47 -2.85 -9.25
CA ALA A 208 -4.92 -3.44 -10.46
C ALA A 208 -3.64 -4.26 -10.17
N ASN A 209 -3.72 -5.57 -10.40
CA ASN A 209 -2.56 -6.43 -10.52
C ASN A 209 -1.97 -6.29 -11.93
N HIS A 210 -1.04 -5.35 -12.02
CA HIS A 210 -0.46 -4.86 -13.25
C HIS A 210 0.69 -5.76 -13.75
N ARG A 211 0.67 -6.06 -15.05
CA ARG A 211 1.80 -6.72 -15.73
C ARG A 211 2.81 -5.68 -16.19
N GLY A 212 3.85 -5.47 -15.40
CA GLY A 212 5.01 -4.66 -15.76
C GLY A 212 6.16 -5.50 -16.33
N ARG A 213 7.31 -4.86 -16.56
CA ARG A 213 8.52 -5.55 -17.09
C ARG A 213 9.07 -6.66 -16.18
N HIS A 214 8.76 -6.59 -14.88
CA HIS A 214 9.20 -7.52 -13.84
C HIS A 214 8.16 -8.56 -13.45
N GLY A 215 7.19 -8.76 -14.33
CA GLY A 215 6.04 -9.60 -14.03
C GLY A 215 4.93 -8.82 -13.31
N ARG A 216 4.08 -9.59 -12.65
CA ARG A 216 2.81 -9.12 -12.10
C ARG A 216 2.99 -8.59 -10.69
N HIS A 217 2.49 -7.39 -10.43
CA HIS A 217 2.57 -6.77 -9.12
C HIS A 217 1.46 -5.73 -8.91
N ARG A 218 1.22 -5.39 -7.66
CA ARG A 218 0.30 -4.32 -7.24
C ARG A 218 1.12 -3.17 -6.69
N ILE A 219 0.91 -1.96 -7.18
CA ILE A 219 1.59 -0.75 -6.69
C ILE A 219 0.63 0.02 -5.80
N GLU A 220 0.85 -0.05 -4.49
CA GLU A 220 -0.08 0.43 -3.46
C GLU A 220 0.28 1.83 -2.97
N HIS A 221 0.46 2.75 -3.92
CA HIS A 221 0.96 4.09 -3.65
C HIS A 221 0.17 5.16 -4.41
N TRP A 222 0.16 6.35 -3.82
CA TRP A 222 -0.59 7.48 -4.34
C TRP A 222 -0.16 7.90 -5.76
N THR A 223 1.13 7.82 -6.08
CA THR A 223 1.63 8.08 -7.44
C THR A 223 1.05 7.11 -8.46
N ASN A 224 0.92 5.83 -8.12
CA ASN A 224 0.27 4.84 -8.99
C ASN A 224 -1.21 5.15 -9.18
N ALA A 225 -1.92 5.47 -8.10
CA ALA A 225 -3.33 5.86 -8.16
C ALA A 225 -3.58 7.16 -8.97
N ARG A 226 -2.57 8.01 -9.14
CA ARG A 226 -2.61 9.19 -10.00
C ARG A 226 -2.30 8.88 -11.47
N ASP A 227 -1.23 8.12 -11.71
CA ASP A 227 -0.63 8.02 -13.05
C ASP A 227 -1.23 6.87 -13.87
N MET A 228 -1.48 5.71 -13.25
CA MET A 228 -2.04 4.53 -13.95
C MET A 228 -3.41 4.77 -14.59
N PRO A 229 -4.37 5.49 -13.96
CA PRO A 229 -5.67 5.76 -14.56
C PRO A 229 -5.58 6.53 -15.89
N VAL A 230 -4.55 7.37 -16.09
CA VAL A 230 -4.36 8.09 -17.35
C VAL A 230 -4.09 7.11 -18.49
N THR A 231 -3.24 6.10 -18.27
CA THR A 231 -2.95 5.08 -19.28
C THR A 231 -4.18 4.19 -19.53
N ALA A 232 -4.83 3.72 -18.45
CA ALA A 232 -6.03 2.88 -18.54
C ALA A 232 -7.18 3.56 -19.30
N ALA A 233 -7.43 4.85 -19.02
CA ALA A 233 -8.46 5.62 -19.70
C ALA A 233 -8.14 5.81 -21.19
N LYS A 234 -6.88 6.09 -21.55
CA LYS A 234 -6.46 6.19 -22.96
C LYS A 234 -6.66 4.87 -23.70
N ALA A 235 -6.30 3.75 -23.08
CA ALA A 235 -6.48 2.43 -23.65
C ALA A 235 -7.96 2.10 -23.88
N LEU A 236 -8.82 2.36 -22.90
CA LEU A 236 -10.26 2.18 -23.03
C LEU A 236 -10.83 3.04 -24.17
N LEU A 237 -10.47 4.32 -24.23
CA LEU A 237 -10.96 5.22 -25.27
C LEU A 237 -10.48 4.84 -26.67
N ALA A 238 -9.23 4.38 -26.80
CA ALA A 238 -8.71 3.88 -28.06
C ALA A 238 -9.49 2.64 -28.51
N GLU A 239 -9.73 1.69 -27.60
CA GLU A 239 -10.51 0.48 -27.86
C GLU A 239 -11.94 0.80 -28.34
N LEU A 240 -12.64 1.69 -27.62
CA LEU A 240 -14.01 2.11 -27.97
C LEU A 240 -14.11 2.84 -29.31
N ARG A 241 -13.00 3.37 -29.82
CA ARG A 241 -12.92 4.08 -31.10
C ARG A 241 -12.35 3.20 -32.23
N GLY A 242 -12.02 1.94 -31.96
CA GLY A 242 -11.35 1.06 -32.93
C GLY A 242 -9.93 1.51 -33.27
N GLN A 243 -9.25 2.22 -32.36
CA GLN A 243 -7.88 2.70 -32.55
C GLN A 243 -6.86 1.69 -32.05
N GLU A 244 -5.67 1.69 -32.66
CA GLU A 244 -4.60 0.77 -32.31
C GLU A 244 -3.96 1.11 -30.95
N ILE A 245 -4.24 0.28 -29.94
CA ILE A 245 -3.75 0.44 -28.55
C ILE A 245 -2.22 0.26 -28.46
N ALA A 246 -1.62 -0.54 -29.34
CA ALA A 246 -0.18 -0.83 -29.32
C ALA A 246 0.69 0.42 -29.51
N THR A 247 0.12 1.49 -30.07
CA THR A 247 0.78 2.80 -30.24
C THR A 247 0.81 3.65 -28.96
N LEU A 248 0.02 3.28 -27.94
CA LEU A 248 -0.03 4.01 -26.67
C LEU A 248 1.21 3.69 -25.80
N PRO A 249 1.75 4.67 -25.06
CA PRO A 249 2.78 4.42 -24.07
C PRO A 249 2.31 3.38 -23.04
N LYS A 250 3.17 2.40 -22.77
CA LYS A 250 2.94 1.39 -21.72
C LYS A 250 3.09 2.06 -20.35
N TYR A 251 2.28 1.64 -19.38
CA TYR A 251 2.51 1.97 -17.98
C TYR A 251 3.56 1.01 -17.43
N ASP A 252 4.71 1.53 -17.01
CA ASP A 252 5.79 0.73 -16.39
C ASP A 252 6.68 1.64 -15.50
N PRO A 253 6.10 2.29 -14.47
CA PRO A 253 6.80 3.26 -13.67
C PRO A 253 7.92 2.62 -12.83
N VAL A 254 8.89 3.42 -12.40
CA VAL A 254 9.69 3.07 -11.23
C VAL A 254 8.81 3.32 -10.00
N PRO A 255 8.49 2.30 -9.17
CA PRO A 255 7.67 2.50 -7.98
C PRO A 255 8.29 3.55 -7.08
N TYR A 256 7.45 4.40 -6.49
CA TYR A 256 7.91 5.46 -5.60
C TYR A 256 6.95 5.61 -4.42
N VAL A 257 7.50 5.54 -3.21
CA VAL A 257 6.80 5.70 -1.94
C VAL A 257 7.57 6.64 -1.04
N TRP A 258 6.85 7.28 -0.12
CA TRP A 258 7.42 7.99 1.00
C TRP A 258 6.69 7.61 2.29
N SER A 259 7.30 7.91 3.43
CA SER A 259 6.69 7.78 4.75
C SER A 259 7.21 8.85 5.68
N ASP A 260 6.32 9.43 6.48
CA ASP A 260 6.64 10.51 7.42
C ASP A 260 6.59 10.00 8.86
N GLN A 261 7.75 9.96 9.53
CA GLN A 261 7.89 9.36 10.85
C GLN A 261 8.74 10.26 11.72
N TYR A 262 8.19 10.69 12.86
CA TYR A 262 8.88 11.45 13.91
C TYR A 262 9.43 12.80 13.44
N GLY A 263 8.85 13.36 12.36
CA GLY A 263 9.33 14.57 11.71
C GLY A 263 10.37 14.32 10.61
N SER A 264 10.82 13.08 10.43
CA SER A 264 11.67 12.66 9.32
C SER A 264 10.86 12.17 8.12
N HIS A 265 11.41 12.42 6.94
CA HIS A 265 10.82 12.06 5.65
C HIS A 265 11.66 10.95 4.98
N LEU A 266 11.08 9.76 4.90
CA LEU A 266 11.65 8.60 4.21
C LEU A 266 11.12 8.54 2.78
N GLN A 267 11.99 8.25 1.81
CA GLN A 267 11.64 8.09 0.40
C GLN A 267 12.30 6.86 -0.19
N LEU A 268 11.55 6.06 -0.94
CA LEU A 268 12.04 4.90 -1.66
C LEU A 268 11.57 4.95 -3.13
N ALA A 269 12.53 4.89 -4.05
CA ALA A 269 12.28 4.71 -5.48
C ALA A 269 12.86 3.38 -5.95
N GLY A 270 12.09 2.57 -6.66
CA GLY A 270 12.45 1.24 -7.10
C GLY A 270 12.05 0.13 -6.12
N HIS A 271 12.49 -1.08 -6.40
CA HIS A 271 12.19 -2.27 -5.59
C HIS A 271 13.50 -2.94 -5.13
N PRO A 272 13.90 -2.76 -3.86
CA PRO A 272 14.99 -3.52 -3.26
C PRO A 272 14.73 -5.02 -3.33
N HIS A 273 15.76 -5.81 -3.56
CA HIS A 273 15.70 -7.27 -3.52
C HIS A 273 16.74 -7.83 -2.55
N PRO A 274 16.52 -9.01 -1.93
CA PRO A 274 17.45 -9.59 -0.97
C PRO A 274 18.91 -9.74 -1.42
N GLY A 275 19.15 -9.85 -2.74
CA GLY A 275 20.50 -9.97 -3.32
C GLY A 275 21.17 -8.66 -3.71
N ASP A 276 20.48 -7.52 -3.56
CA ASP A 276 21.03 -6.23 -3.97
C ASP A 276 22.10 -5.76 -2.99
N ARG A 277 23.20 -5.20 -3.51
CA ARG A 277 24.23 -4.55 -2.69
C ARG A 277 23.73 -3.19 -2.23
N PHE A 278 23.58 -3.03 -0.92
CA PHE A 278 23.26 -1.76 -0.27
C PHE A 278 24.53 -0.90 -0.10
N THR A 279 24.46 0.39 -0.44
CA THR A 279 25.57 1.34 -0.27
C THR A 279 25.01 2.70 0.13
N VAL A 280 25.49 3.25 1.24
CA VAL A 280 25.21 4.66 1.58
C VAL A 280 26.11 5.52 0.70
N GLU A 281 25.50 6.39 -0.12
CA GLU A 281 26.22 7.30 -1.01
C GLU A 281 26.58 8.59 -0.27
N GLU A 282 25.69 9.09 0.58
CA GLU A 282 25.90 10.27 1.40
C GLU A 282 25.21 10.13 2.75
N GLY A 283 25.81 10.68 3.80
CA GLY A 283 25.29 10.62 5.18
C GLY A 283 25.63 9.32 5.90
N SER A 284 24.83 8.96 6.91
CA SER A 284 25.00 7.72 7.69
C SER A 284 23.65 7.16 8.14
N LEU A 285 23.62 5.87 8.47
CA LEU A 285 22.40 5.21 8.97
C LEU A 285 21.97 5.67 10.38
N ASP A 286 22.77 6.49 11.05
CA ASP A 286 22.44 7.09 12.35
C ASP A 286 21.89 8.54 12.20
N GLY A 287 21.67 9.02 10.98
CA GLY A 287 21.14 10.36 10.68
C GLY A 287 20.54 10.45 9.27
N PRO A 288 20.47 11.66 8.68
CA PRO A 288 20.06 11.81 7.29
C PRO A 288 21.00 11.07 6.34
N PHE A 289 20.45 10.36 5.36
CA PHE A 289 21.24 9.63 4.37
C PHE A 289 20.54 9.50 3.02
N VAL A 290 21.34 9.19 2.00
CA VAL A 290 20.86 8.58 0.76
C VAL A 290 21.68 7.33 0.46
N ALA A 291 20.99 6.26 0.09
CA ALA A 291 21.59 4.97 -0.20
C ALA A 291 21.03 4.40 -1.50
N THR A 292 21.84 3.58 -2.17
CA THR A 292 21.43 2.83 -3.34
C THR A 292 21.43 1.34 -3.06
N TYR A 293 20.51 0.65 -3.72
CA TYR A 293 20.54 -0.79 -3.93
C TYR A 293 21.08 -1.02 -5.33
N ARG A 294 22.02 -1.93 -5.49
CA ARG A 294 22.62 -2.25 -6.79
C ARG A 294 22.56 -3.73 -7.11
N ARG A 295 22.16 -4.05 -8.34
CA ARG A 295 22.19 -5.40 -8.93
C ARG A 295 22.95 -5.33 -10.25
N ASP A 296 23.92 -6.22 -10.44
CA ASP A 296 24.70 -6.31 -11.68
C ASP A 296 25.29 -4.96 -12.14
N GLY A 297 25.77 -4.17 -11.18
CA GLY A 297 26.35 -2.84 -11.43
C GLY A 297 25.33 -1.71 -11.66
N SER A 298 24.05 -2.03 -11.81
CA SER A 298 22.97 -1.05 -12.01
C SER A 298 22.24 -0.72 -10.72
N ILE A 299 21.73 0.51 -10.59
CA ILE A 299 20.89 0.90 -9.44
C ILE A 299 19.53 0.21 -9.58
N SER A 300 19.15 -0.58 -8.59
CA SER A 300 17.86 -1.25 -8.48
C SER A 300 16.90 -0.52 -7.53
N ALA A 301 17.38 0.33 -6.63
CA ALA A 301 16.52 1.22 -5.85
C ALA A 301 17.36 2.33 -5.21
N VAL A 302 16.69 3.39 -4.79
CA VAL A 302 17.27 4.49 -4.01
C VAL A 302 16.39 4.71 -2.80
N LEU A 303 17.00 4.73 -1.61
CA LEU A 303 16.37 5.04 -0.34
C LEU A 303 17.00 6.31 0.22
N ALA A 304 16.19 7.22 0.72
CA ALA A 304 16.68 8.41 1.41
C ALA A 304 15.87 8.68 2.67
N LEU A 305 16.56 9.16 3.70
CA LEU A 305 15.99 9.72 4.92
C LEU A 305 16.49 11.15 5.03
N ASP A 306 15.58 12.12 5.02
CA ASP A 306 15.86 13.56 5.17
C ASP A 306 16.93 14.13 4.20
N ASN A 307 17.14 13.48 3.05
CA ASN A 307 18.15 13.89 2.06
C ASN A 307 17.59 13.98 0.62
N LEU A 308 16.75 14.99 0.40
CA LEU A 308 15.92 15.14 -0.80
C LEU A 308 16.69 15.41 -2.10
N LYS A 309 17.75 16.24 -2.05
CA LYS A 309 18.47 16.68 -3.26
C LYS A 309 19.24 15.52 -3.93
N PRO A 310 20.09 14.77 -3.23
CA PRO A 310 20.75 13.58 -3.79
C PRO A 310 19.74 12.51 -4.20
N PHE A 311 18.67 12.30 -3.44
CA PHE A 311 17.60 11.39 -3.81
C PHE A 311 16.99 11.74 -5.17
N ALA A 312 16.66 13.01 -5.39
CA ALA A 312 16.09 13.49 -6.64
C ALA A 312 17.01 13.28 -7.86
N LEU A 313 18.34 13.34 -7.65
CA LEU A 313 19.34 13.06 -8.69
C LEU A 313 19.47 11.56 -8.96
N LEU A 314 19.64 10.76 -7.91
CA LEU A 314 19.91 9.32 -8.02
C LEU A 314 18.70 8.55 -8.55
N ARG A 315 17.47 8.91 -8.15
CA ARG A 315 16.25 8.22 -8.62
C ARG A 315 15.97 8.39 -10.13
N ARG A 316 16.63 9.36 -10.78
CA ARG A 316 16.51 9.62 -12.23
C ARG A 316 17.52 8.82 -13.05
N ARG A 317 18.55 8.25 -12.42
CA ARG A 317 19.50 7.37 -13.11
C ARG A 317 18.77 6.13 -13.59
N PRO A 318 19.18 5.54 -14.73
CA PRO A 318 18.51 4.36 -15.27
C PRO A 318 18.51 3.28 -14.21
N VAL A 319 17.30 3.02 -13.68
CA VAL A 319 17.05 1.89 -12.81
C VAL A 319 16.97 0.68 -13.75
N SER A 320 18.14 0.25 -14.24
CA SER A 320 18.27 -0.82 -15.20
C SER A 320 18.16 -2.13 -14.42
N TYR A 321 16.99 -2.74 -14.53
CA TYR A 321 16.76 -4.06 -13.98
C TYR A 321 16.77 -5.02 -15.16
N THR A 322 17.92 -5.65 -15.38
CA THR A 322 18.05 -6.66 -16.43
C THR A 322 17.32 -7.93 -15.98
N HIS A 323 16.61 -8.56 -16.92
CA HIS A 323 15.87 -9.80 -16.77
C HIS A 323 16.68 -10.91 -16.09
N LEU A 324 16.03 -11.66 -15.19
CA LEU A 324 16.31 -13.09 -15.06
C LEU A 324 15.06 -13.86 -15.48
N THR A 325 15.22 -14.57 -16.58
CA THR A 325 14.35 -15.62 -17.06
C THR A 325 14.51 -16.84 -16.15
N LEU A 326 13.37 -17.50 -15.88
CA LEU A 326 13.13 -18.76 -15.16
C LEU A 326 13.00 -18.66 -13.63
#